data_AF-A0A2L0B4G9-F1
#
_entry.id   AF-A0A2L0B4G9-F1
#
_cell.length_a   1.000
_cell.length_b   1.000
_cell.length_c   1.000
_cell.angle_alpha   90.00
_cell.angle_beta   90.00
_cell.angle_gamma   90.00
#
_symmetry.space_group_name_H-M   'P 1'
#
loop_
_entity.id
_entity.type
_entity.pdbx_description
1 polymer ?
#
loop_
_entity_poly.entity_id
_entity_poly.type
_entity_poly.pdbx_seq_one_letter_code
_entity_poly.pdbx_strand_id
1 'polypeptide(L)'
;EAANSVLINVLEDQFQEPMVRHEAAEALGAIGTPASADVLKKFKNDPVVEVAETCELALERIKFLQENNNVTSSDYQSVDPAPPSDVTNVEELRTVLLDENASLFKRYQAMFTLRNLHSKEALAALGDGLKFGKSALFRHEVAFVFGQLQDKNSVGYLREALENRNENE
;
A
#
# COMPACT_ATOMS: atom_id res chain seq x y z
N GLU A 1 -19.41 7.25 2.11
CA GLU A 1 -19.82 7.85 3.40
C GLU A 1 -20.74 6.97 4.24
N ALA A 2 -21.79 6.34 3.69
CA ALA A 2 -22.72 5.51 4.48
C ALA A 2 -22.06 4.35 5.26
N ALA A 3 -20.92 3.84 4.76
CA ALA A 3 -20.15 2.79 5.43
C ALA A 3 -19.23 3.28 6.55
N ASN A 4 -18.99 4.59 6.68
CA ASN A 4 -17.94 5.12 7.58
C ASN A 4 -18.17 4.72 9.04
N SER A 5 -19.41 4.73 9.53
CA SER A 5 -19.70 4.35 10.91
C SER A 5 -19.30 2.89 11.20
N VAL A 6 -19.57 1.98 10.26
CA VAL A 6 -19.20 0.57 10.39
C VAL A 6 -17.69 0.40 10.33
N LEU A 7 -17.02 1.05 9.36
CA LEU A 7 -15.57 0.96 9.22
C LEU A 7 -14.83 1.54 10.43
N ILE A 8 -15.32 2.64 11.00
CA ILE A 8 -14.77 3.23 12.23
C ILE A 8 -14.91 2.23 13.38
N ASN A 9 -16.08 1.63 13.58
CA ASN A 9 -16.26 0.63 14.63
C ASN A 9 -15.32 -0.57 14.49
N VAL A 10 -15.07 -1.03 13.25
CA VAL A 10 -14.12 -2.12 12.97
C VAL A 10 -12.68 -1.70 13.30
N LEU A 11 -12.26 -0.49 12.91
CA LEU A 11 -10.91 0.01 13.20
C LEU A 11 -10.67 0.20 14.70
N GLU A 12 -11.68 0.69 15.43
CA GLU A 12 -11.62 0.94 16.88
C GLU A 12 -11.66 -0.34 17.74
N ASP A 13 -12.12 -1.47 17.19
CA ASP A 13 -12.21 -2.74 17.92
C ASP A 13 -10.84 -3.40 18.08
N GLN A 14 -10.25 -3.31 19.27
CA GLN A 14 -8.95 -3.93 19.59
C GLN A 14 -8.99 -5.46 19.68
N PHE A 15 -10.18 -6.05 19.74
CA PHE A 15 -10.35 -7.51 19.72
C PHE A 15 -10.53 -8.06 18.30
N GLN A 16 -10.68 -7.19 17.31
CA GLN A 16 -10.75 -7.55 15.90
C GLN A 16 -9.36 -7.88 15.35
N GLU A 17 -9.32 -8.79 14.38
CA GLU A 17 -8.12 -9.24 13.70
C GLU A 17 -7.37 -8.05 13.05
N PRO A 18 -6.04 -7.93 13.23
CA PRO A 18 -5.19 -6.91 12.63
C PRO A 18 -5.49 -6.59 11.16
N MET A 19 -5.60 -7.63 10.33
CA MET A 19 -5.87 -7.48 8.90
C MET A 19 -7.23 -6.83 8.62
N VAL A 20 -8.27 -7.20 9.38
CA VAL A 20 -9.62 -6.63 9.19
C VAL A 20 -9.65 -5.15 9.60
N ARG A 21 -8.87 -4.78 10.64
CA ARG A 21 -8.68 -3.38 11.06
C ARG A 21 -7.92 -2.58 9.99
N HIS A 22 -6.87 -3.17 9.40
CA HIS A 22 -6.13 -2.58 8.28
C HIS A 22 -7.07 -2.28 7.09
N GLU A 23 -7.87 -3.26 6.65
CA GLU A 23 -8.82 -3.10 5.54
C GLU A 23 -9.84 -1.99 5.83
N ALA A 24 -10.29 -1.87 7.08
CA ALA A 24 -11.17 -0.78 7.48
C ALA A 24 -10.48 0.59 7.41
N ALA A 25 -9.21 0.69 7.82
CA ALA A 25 -8.43 1.92 7.69
C ALA A 25 -8.18 2.29 6.23
N GLU A 26 -7.84 1.33 5.38
CA GLU A 26 -7.66 1.54 3.95
C GLU A 26 -8.94 2.02 3.28
N ALA A 27 -10.08 1.36 3.56
CA ALA A 27 -11.38 1.77 3.05
C ALA A 27 -11.77 3.19 3.50
N LEU A 28 -11.48 3.57 4.74
CA LEU A 28 -11.67 4.94 5.23
C LEU A 28 -10.81 5.94 4.46
N GLY A 29 -9.55 5.59 4.16
CA GLY A 29 -8.65 6.36 3.31
C GLY A 29 -9.13 6.49 1.88
N ALA A 30 -9.67 5.42 1.30
CA ALA A 30 -10.26 5.36 -0.03
C ALA A 30 -11.47 6.29 -0.17
N ILE A 31 -12.39 6.25 0.81
CA ILE A 31 -13.56 7.14 0.88
C ILE A 31 -13.13 8.60 1.08
N GLY A 32 -12.15 8.83 1.96
CA GLY A 32 -11.44 10.11 2.08
C GLY A 32 -12.24 11.30 2.62
N THR A 33 -13.20 11.08 3.53
CA THR A 33 -13.89 12.21 4.18
C THR A 33 -13.03 12.87 5.27
N PRO A 34 -13.25 14.16 5.59
CA PRO A 34 -12.58 14.82 6.71
C PRO A 34 -12.77 14.09 8.06
N ALA A 35 -13.96 13.56 8.31
CA ALA A 35 -14.25 12.77 9.50
C ALA A 35 -13.43 11.48 9.59
N SER A 36 -13.17 10.81 8.46
CA SER A 36 -12.27 9.66 8.41
C SER A 36 -10.85 10.05 8.80
N ALA A 37 -10.34 11.19 8.34
CA ALA A 37 -8.99 11.65 8.66
C ALA A 37 -8.78 11.86 10.18
N ASP A 38 -9.77 12.44 10.87
CA ASP A 38 -9.69 12.63 12.33
C ASP A 38 -9.62 11.29 13.08
N VAL A 39 -10.33 10.27 12.61
CA VAL A 39 -10.26 8.92 13.20
C VAL A 39 -8.94 8.25 12.89
N LEU A 40 -8.50 8.22 11.63
CA LEU A 40 -7.24 7.60 11.20
C LEU A 40 -6.04 8.17 11.97
N LYS A 41 -6.05 9.48 12.27
CA LYS A 41 -5.00 10.14 13.06
C LYS A 41 -4.84 9.56 14.47
N LYS A 42 -5.91 9.05 15.08
CA LYS A 42 -5.85 8.41 16.41
C LYS A 42 -5.07 7.09 16.37
N PHE A 43 -5.10 6.40 15.23
CA PHE A 43 -4.51 5.08 15.02
C PHE A 43 -3.17 5.10 14.27
N LYS A 44 -2.63 6.29 13.97
CA LYS A 44 -1.30 6.43 13.35
C LYS A 44 -0.17 5.77 14.16
N ASN A 45 -0.34 5.65 15.47
CA ASN A 45 0.62 4.98 16.37
C ASN A 45 0.00 3.72 17.01
N ASP A 46 -0.89 3.02 16.31
CA ASP A 46 -1.46 1.75 16.78
C ASP A 46 -0.33 0.76 17.13
N PRO A 47 -0.46 -0.06 18.20
CA PRO A 47 0.54 -1.07 18.52
C PRO A 47 0.70 -2.15 17.44
N VAL A 48 -0.31 -2.32 16.57
CA VAL A 48 -0.24 -3.20 15.39
C VAL A 48 0.33 -2.39 14.23
N VAL A 49 1.53 -2.77 13.77
CA VAL A 49 2.30 -2.01 12.76
C VAL A 49 1.52 -1.87 11.46
N GLU A 50 0.87 -2.93 11.00
CA GLU A 50 0.09 -2.93 9.76
C GLU A 50 -1.06 -1.92 9.82
N VAL A 51 -1.74 -1.80 10.97
CA VAL A 51 -2.82 -0.82 11.18
C VAL A 51 -2.25 0.60 11.21
N ALA A 52 -1.14 0.81 11.92
CA ALA A 52 -0.48 2.10 12.01
C ALA A 52 0.01 2.61 10.65
N GLU A 53 0.72 1.77 9.89
CA GLU A 53 1.22 2.06 8.54
C GLU A 53 0.07 2.34 7.57
N THR A 54 -1.02 1.57 7.64
CA THR A 54 -2.21 1.79 6.80
C THR A 54 -2.89 3.12 7.13
N CYS A 55 -3.01 3.47 8.41
CA CYS A 55 -3.57 4.76 8.82
C CYS A 55 -2.69 5.92 8.34
N GLU A 56 -1.36 5.78 8.36
CA GLU A 56 -0.43 6.75 7.79
C GLU A 56 -0.65 6.94 6.28
N LEU A 57 -0.67 5.85 5.52
CA LEU A 57 -0.93 5.89 4.07
C LEU A 57 -2.28 6.52 3.74
N ALA A 58 -3.34 6.12 4.45
CA ALA A 58 -4.68 6.66 4.27
C ALA A 58 -4.74 8.17 4.52
N LEU A 59 -4.04 8.67 5.56
CA LEU A 59 -3.94 10.09 5.84
C LEU A 59 -3.18 10.85 4.75
N GLU A 60 -2.05 10.30 4.29
CA GLU A 60 -1.26 10.91 3.21
C GLU A 60 -2.05 10.96 1.91
N ARG A 61 -2.82 9.91 1.59
CA ARG A 61 -3.74 9.88 0.45
C ARG A 61 -4.79 10.98 0.53
N ILE A 62 -5.48 11.10 1.68
CA ILE A 62 -6.50 12.13 1.88
C ILE A 62 -5.90 13.53 1.68
N LYS A 63 -4.74 13.78 2.29
CA LYS A 63 -4.03 15.04 2.14
C LYS A 63 -3.66 15.32 0.67
N PHE A 64 -3.12 14.32 -0.03
CA PHE A 64 -2.76 14.45 -1.44
C PHE A 64 -3.97 14.83 -2.30
N LEU A 65 -5.13 14.18 -2.09
CA LEU A 65 -6.35 14.47 -2.85
C LEU A 65 -6.89 15.89 -2.58
N GLN A 66 -6.80 16.36 -1.34
CA GLN A 66 -7.19 17.73 -0.97
C GLN A 66 -6.30 18.78 -1.62
N GLU A 67 -5.01 18.51 -1.76
CA GLU A 67 -4.04 19.44 -2.35
C GLU A 67 -4.08 19.46 -3.88
N ASN A 68 -4.39 18.32 -4.52
CA ASN A 68 -4.22 18.16 -5.97
C ASN A 68 -5.54 18.10 -6.77
N ASN A 69 -6.71 18.03 -6.11
CA ASN A 69 -8.04 17.87 -6.75
C ASN A 69 -8.11 16.73 -7.79
N ASN A 70 -7.14 15.82 -7.78
CA ASN A 70 -6.94 14.82 -8.82
C ASN A 70 -7.18 13.44 -8.24
N VAL A 71 -8.24 12.78 -8.73
CA VAL A 71 -8.39 11.34 -8.62
C VAL A 71 -7.72 10.75 -9.86
N THR A 72 -6.49 10.26 -9.73
CA THR A 72 -5.88 9.49 -10.81
C THR A 72 -6.61 8.15 -10.92
N SER A 73 -7.25 7.92 -12.06
CA SER A 73 -7.82 6.61 -12.38
C SER A 73 -6.69 5.62 -12.53
N SER A 74 -6.73 4.52 -11.79
CA SER A 74 -5.82 3.40 -11.99
C SER A 74 -6.19 2.64 -13.26
N ASP A 75 -5.18 2.23 -14.04
CA ASP A 75 -5.36 1.35 -15.21
C ASP A 75 -5.88 -0.04 -14.81
N TYR A 76 -5.80 -0.38 -13.51
CA TYR A 76 -6.18 -1.66 -12.93
C TYR A 76 -7.53 -1.61 -12.20
N GLN A 77 -8.32 -0.54 -12.40
CA GLN A 77 -9.64 -0.34 -11.76
C GLN A 77 -9.62 -0.42 -10.23
N SER A 78 -8.46 -0.11 -9.63
CA SER A 78 -8.24 -0.07 -8.19
C SER A 78 -8.31 1.35 -7.64
N VAL A 79 -8.57 1.45 -6.33
CA VAL A 79 -8.41 2.70 -5.57
C VAL A 79 -7.09 2.61 -4.83
N ASP A 80 -6.00 3.03 -5.49
CA ASP A 80 -4.67 2.87 -4.93
C ASP A 80 -4.46 3.75 -3.66
N PRO A 81 -3.76 3.24 -2.63
CA PRO A 81 -3.39 4.01 -1.44
C PRO A 81 -2.50 5.22 -1.74
N ALA A 82 -1.73 5.19 -2.83
CA ALA A 82 -0.92 6.31 -3.29
C ALA A 82 -1.03 6.46 -4.81
N PRO A 83 -0.95 7.70 -5.35
CA PRO A 83 -0.84 7.90 -6.80
C PRO A 83 0.52 7.41 -7.31
N PRO A 84 0.67 7.12 -8.61
CA PRO A 84 1.99 6.87 -9.19
C PRO A 84 2.92 8.09 -9.01
N SER A 85 4.22 7.83 -8.93
CA SER A 85 5.28 8.84 -9.02
C SER A 85 5.34 9.48 -10.41
N ASP A 86 5.74 10.76 -10.47
CA ASP A 86 6.05 11.47 -11.73
C ASP A 86 7.31 10.91 -12.43
N VAL A 87 8.18 10.22 -11.69
CA VAL A 87 9.38 9.58 -12.21
C VAL A 87 9.01 8.24 -12.85
N THR A 88 9.46 7.99 -14.08
CA THR A 88 9.21 6.72 -14.80
C THR A 88 10.47 5.89 -15.04
N ASN A 89 11.63 6.34 -14.53
CA ASN A 89 12.89 5.60 -14.65
C ASN A 89 12.88 4.41 -13.67
N VAL A 90 12.98 3.19 -14.18
CA VAL A 90 12.89 1.95 -13.38
C VAL A 90 13.99 1.85 -12.31
N GLU A 91 15.22 2.26 -12.60
CA GLU A 91 16.33 2.16 -11.63
C GLU A 91 16.17 3.17 -10.48
N GLU A 92 15.71 4.38 -10.78
CA GLU A 92 15.39 5.38 -9.76
C GLU A 92 14.21 4.92 -8.89
N LEU A 93 13.16 4.39 -9.52
CA LEU A 93 12.00 3.83 -8.82
C LEU A 93 12.39 2.65 -7.95
N ARG A 94 13.25 1.74 -8.44
CA ARG A 94 13.79 0.61 -7.66
C ARG A 94 14.58 1.11 -6.46
N THR A 95 15.37 2.18 -6.62
CA THR A 95 16.12 2.79 -5.51
C THR A 95 15.17 3.29 -4.42
N VAL A 96 14.09 3.98 -4.79
CA VAL A 96 13.08 4.45 -3.82
C VAL A 96 12.31 3.29 -3.20
N LEU A 97 11.89 2.30 -3.99
CA LEU A 97 11.15 1.13 -3.54
C LEU A 97 11.89 0.39 -2.40
N LEU A 98 13.21 0.32 -2.52
CA LEU A 98 14.13 -0.39 -1.63
C LEU A 98 14.83 0.53 -0.59
N ASP A 99 14.34 1.74 -0.35
CA ASP A 99 14.87 2.64 0.67
C ASP A 99 14.00 2.63 1.94
N GLU A 100 14.45 1.98 3.01
CA GLU A 100 13.75 1.97 4.31
C GLU A 100 13.71 3.35 4.99
N ASN A 101 14.48 4.34 4.52
CA ASN A 101 14.43 5.71 5.02
C ASN A 101 13.43 6.58 4.24
N ALA A 102 12.96 6.12 3.07
CA ALA A 102 11.90 6.79 2.35
C ALA A 102 10.55 6.57 3.06
N SER A 103 9.66 7.57 2.99
CA SER A 103 8.32 7.39 3.54
C SER A 103 7.57 6.28 2.82
N LEU A 104 6.70 5.58 3.55
CA LEU A 104 5.93 4.46 3.00
C LEU A 104 5.10 4.91 1.78
N PHE A 105 4.52 6.11 1.84
CA PHE A 105 3.79 6.70 0.72
C PHE A 105 4.67 6.83 -0.54
N LYS A 106 5.89 7.35 -0.45
CA LYS A 106 6.81 7.44 -1.60
C LYS A 106 7.17 6.07 -2.18
N ARG A 107 7.35 5.08 -1.30
CA ARG A 107 7.62 3.70 -1.73
C ARG A 107 6.41 3.10 -2.45
N TYR A 108 5.19 3.38 -1.99
CA TYR A 108 3.94 3.02 -2.68
C TYR A 108 3.81 3.73 -4.03
N GLN A 109 4.14 5.03 -4.12
CA GLN A 109 4.16 5.74 -5.41
C GLN A 109 5.11 5.06 -6.39
N ALA A 110 6.30 4.67 -5.94
CA ALA A 110 7.25 3.94 -6.77
C ALA A 110 6.70 2.56 -7.20
N MET A 111 6.09 1.83 -6.27
CA MET A 111 5.46 0.53 -6.53
C MET A 111 4.38 0.62 -7.60
N PHE A 112 3.45 1.57 -7.48
CA PHE A 112 2.37 1.71 -8.46
C PHE A 112 2.86 2.24 -9.81
N THR A 113 3.92 3.08 -9.85
CA THR A 113 4.55 3.41 -11.13
C THR A 113 5.18 2.17 -11.78
N LEU A 114 5.90 1.35 -11.02
CA LEU A 114 6.48 0.10 -11.54
C LEU A 114 5.41 -0.87 -12.05
N ARG A 115 4.28 -1.00 -11.33
CA ARG A 115 3.10 -1.74 -11.81
C ARG A 115 2.62 -1.21 -13.16
N ASN A 116 2.43 0.11 -13.26
CA ASN A 116 1.88 0.72 -14.47
C ASN A 116 2.85 0.63 -15.66
N LEU A 117 4.17 0.63 -15.42
CA LEU A 117 5.18 0.44 -16.46
C LEU A 117 5.19 -0.99 -17.03
N HIS A 118 4.92 -2.00 -16.19
CA HIS A 118 4.80 -3.41 -16.57
C HIS A 118 5.93 -3.93 -17.49
N SER A 119 7.16 -3.43 -17.31
CA SER A 119 8.33 -3.92 -18.02
C SER A 119 8.97 -5.11 -17.28
N LYS A 120 9.88 -5.84 -17.94
CA LYS A 120 10.62 -6.94 -17.28
C LYS A 120 11.46 -6.43 -16.11
N GLU A 121 12.07 -5.27 -16.29
CA GLU A 121 12.89 -4.58 -15.29
C GLU A 121 12.01 -4.10 -14.14
N ALA A 122 10.80 -3.60 -14.43
CA ALA A 122 9.85 -3.19 -13.40
C ALA A 122 9.36 -4.40 -12.57
N LEU A 123 9.06 -5.52 -13.21
CA LEU A 123 8.73 -6.78 -12.54
C LEU A 123 9.87 -7.27 -11.64
N ALA A 124 11.12 -7.15 -12.11
CA ALA A 124 12.28 -7.50 -11.30
C ALA A 124 12.43 -6.59 -10.07
N ALA A 125 12.25 -5.27 -10.24
CA ALA A 125 12.27 -4.32 -9.13
C ALA A 125 11.17 -4.60 -8.10
N LEU A 126 9.94 -4.87 -8.53
CA LEU A 126 8.85 -5.32 -7.65
C LEU A 126 9.21 -6.64 -6.96
N GLY A 127 9.85 -7.57 -7.66
CA GLY A 127 10.28 -8.85 -7.11
C GLY A 127 11.31 -8.70 -5.99
N ASP A 128 12.20 -7.72 -6.10
CA ASP A 128 13.11 -7.34 -5.02
C ASP A 128 12.36 -6.70 -3.85
N GLY A 129 11.38 -5.83 -4.14
CA GLY A 129 10.51 -5.22 -3.14
C GLY A 129 9.73 -6.23 -2.30
N LEU A 130 9.26 -7.32 -2.91
CA LEU A 130 8.57 -8.41 -2.23
C LEU A 130 9.45 -9.14 -1.19
N LYS A 131 10.78 -9.02 -1.31
CA LYS A 131 11.75 -9.68 -0.43
C LYS A 131 12.45 -8.71 0.53
N PHE A 132 12.15 -7.43 0.42
CA PHE A 132 12.93 -6.37 1.06
C PHE A 132 12.16 -5.66 2.18
N GLY A 133 12.89 -5.37 3.25
CA GLY A 133 12.44 -4.55 4.36
C GLY A 133 11.50 -5.26 5.33
N LYS A 134 11.21 -4.56 6.44
CA LYS A 134 10.50 -5.13 7.59
C LYS A 134 8.98 -5.04 7.53
N SER A 135 8.43 -4.11 6.74
CA SER A 135 6.98 -3.90 6.63
C SER A 135 6.32 -5.07 5.91
N ALA A 136 5.59 -5.90 6.65
CA ALA A 136 4.77 -6.97 6.09
C ALA A 136 3.66 -6.41 5.20
N LEU A 137 3.09 -5.25 5.58
CA LEU A 137 2.09 -4.52 4.79
C LEU A 137 2.64 -4.14 3.40
N PHE A 138 3.85 -3.58 3.34
CA PHE A 138 4.46 -3.22 2.05
C PHE A 138 4.66 -4.43 1.15
N ARG A 139 5.16 -5.55 1.70
CA ARG A 139 5.36 -6.79 0.92
C ARG A 139 4.03 -7.40 0.48
N HIS A 140 3.02 -7.36 1.33
CA HIS A 140 1.65 -7.74 0.99
C HIS A 140 1.16 -6.95 -0.23
N GLU A 141 1.34 -5.63 -0.24
CA GLU A 141 0.92 -4.78 -1.37
C GLU A 141 1.68 -5.13 -2.65
N VAL A 142 2.99 -5.41 -2.58
CA VAL A 142 3.74 -5.87 -3.76
C VAL A 142 3.18 -7.18 -4.30
N ALA A 143 2.80 -8.12 -3.43
CA ALA A 143 2.17 -9.36 -3.84
C ALA A 143 0.79 -9.11 -4.48
N PHE A 144 0.00 -8.18 -3.93
CA PHE A 144 -1.28 -7.74 -4.50
C PHE A 144 -1.09 -7.15 -5.90
N VAL A 145 -0.10 -6.27 -6.07
CA VAL A 145 0.30 -5.69 -7.37
C VAL A 145 0.66 -6.77 -8.39
N PHE A 146 1.39 -7.83 -7.99
CA PHE A 146 1.64 -8.95 -8.89
C PHE A 146 0.37 -9.71 -9.30
N GLY A 147 -0.60 -9.81 -8.39
CA GLY A 147 -1.93 -10.34 -8.69
C GLY A 147 -2.68 -9.47 -9.71
N GLN A 148 -2.60 -8.14 -9.60
CA GLN A 148 -3.21 -7.20 -10.55
C GLN A 148 -2.56 -7.29 -11.95
N LEU A 149 -1.24 -7.46 -12.00
CA LEU A 149 -0.48 -7.58 -13.25
C LEU A 149 -0.82 -8.85 -14.04
N GLN A 150 -1.20 -9.93 -13.35
CA GLN A 150 -1.50 -11.24 -13.94
C GLN A 150 -0.41 -11.76 -14.90
N ASP A 151 0.84 -11.32 -14.70
CA ASP A 151 1.97 -11.68 -15.55
C ASP A 151 2.58 -13.02 -15.10
N LYS A 152 2.77 -13.96 -16.02
CA LYS A 152 3.39 -15.27 -15.68
C LYS A 152 4.82 -15.14 -15.16
N ASN A 153 5.52 -14.07 -15.51
CA ASN A 153 6.86 -13.79 -15.00
C ASN A 153 6.84 -13.40 -13.51
N SER A 154 5.70 -12.98 -12.94
CA SER A 154 5.59 -12.68 -11.50
C SER A 154 5.47 -13.92 -10.62
N VAL A 155 5.01 -15.04 -11.18
CA VAL A 155 4.72 -16.28 -10.45
C VAL A 155 5.93 -16.81 -9.71
N GLY A 156 7.13 -16.65 -10.29
CA GLY A 156 8.38 -17.05 -9.64
C GLY A 156 8.61 -16.33 -8.30
N TYR A 157 8.37 -15.01 -8.27
CA TYR A 157 8.52 -14.19 -7.07
C TYR A 157 7.48 -14.53 -6.00
N LEU A 158 6.22 -14.69 -6.39
CA LEU A 158 5.14 -15.08 -5.48
C LEU A 158 5.38 -16.47 -4.86
N ARG A 159 5.82 -17.44 -5.67
CA ARG A 159 6.16 -18.77 -5.18
C ARG A 159 7.30 -18.72 -4.17
N GLU A 160 8.37 -17.99 -4.48
CA GLU A 160 9.53 -17.85 -3.59
C GLU A 160 9.13 -17.21 -2.25
N ALA A 161 8.27 -16.20 -2.27
CA ALA A 161 7.74 -15.58 -1.05
C ALA A 161 6.94 -16.59 -0.21
N LEU A 162 6.06 -17.38 -0.82
CA LEU A 162 5.27 -18.43 -0.13
C LEU A 162 6.13 -19.58 0.40
N GLU A 163 7.26 -19.87 -0.24
CA GLU A 163 8.21 -20.92 0.20
C GLU A 163 9.11 -20.44 1.34
N ASN A 164 9.20 -19.13 1.58
CA ASN A 164 10.04 -18.56 2.63
C ASN A 164 9.41 -18.75 4.02
N ARG A 165 9.97 -19.69 4.80
CA ARG A 165 9.50 -19.98 6.17
C ARG A 165 9.86 -18.92 7.21
N ASN A 166 10.80 -18.03 6.88
CA ASN A 166 11.27 -16.98 7.79
C ASN A 166 10.58 -15.63 7.48
N GLU A 167 9.52 -15.63 6.68
CA GLU A 167 8.86 -14.41 6.21
C GLU A 167 8.10 -13.66 7.33
N ASN A 168 7.73 -14.39 8.40
CA ASN A 168 6.99 -13.88 9.56
C ASN A 168 7.85 -13.83 10.85
N GLU A 169 9.17 -14.01 10.75
CA GLU A 169 10.13 -13.94 11.87
C GLU A 169 10.92 -12.61 11.84
#